data_AF-A0A7R9ZYA9-F1
#
_entry.id   AF-A0A7R9ZYA9-F1
#
_cell.length_a   1.000
_cell.length_b   1.000
_cell.length_c   1.000
_cell.angle_alpha   90.00
_cell.angle_beta   90.00
_cell.angle_gamma   90.00
#
_symmetry.space_group_name_H-M   'P 1'
#
loop_
_entity.id
_entity.type
_entity.pdbx_description
1 polymer ?
#
loop_
_entity_poly.entity_id
_entity_poly.type
_entity_poly.pdbx_seq_one_letter_code
_entity_poly.pdbx_strand_id
1 'polypeptide(L)'
;WAPGSYLRDWLDGLHPKSVAAIAFMYFTCLAPVVAFGQLTGLVTGGVLGVPHFVVSAALCGVAYGVLAGQPMTMIGPTGLTFAYVSALQRLCASSGWPFLSLYAWTGLWCSALLTLLACGGACGLVRLVTRFTDDVFNGLIVLTFLATACQNILAPFALAGADKTAPFVDAAIALGTFGLATACGAARSMPYLVARVRAVLADFGPVIAIAAATLAARSPSVAGVVDVGGLSVPASFSLGRP
;
A
#
# COMPACT_ATOMS: atom_id res chain seq x y z
N TRP A 1 15.85 3.17 25.57
CA TRP A 1 15.09 1.95 25.88
C TRP A 1 15.22 1.68 27.36
N ALA A 2 14.14 1.87 28.13
CA ALA A 2 14.11 1.44 29.52
C ALA A 2 13.94 -0.09 29.55
N PRO A 3 14.71 -0.84 30.35
CA PRO A 3 14.50 -2.28 30.49
C PRO A 3 13.06 -2.55 30.95
N GLY A 4 12.32 -3.35 30.18
CA GLY A 4 10.92 -3.70 30.43
C GLY A 4 9.86 -2.98 29.59
N SER A 5 10.22 -2.12 28.64
CA SER A 5 9.23 -1.44 27.78
C SER A 5 8.52 -2.36 26.80
N TYR A 6 9.20 -3.36 26.21
CA TYR A 6 8.59 -4.20 25.17
C TYR A 6 7.33 -4.96 25.64
N LEU A 7 7.38 -5.57 26.84
CA LEU A 7 6.19 -6.25 27.41
C LEU A 7 5.08 -5.26 27.79
N ARG A 8 5.44 -4.02 28.15
CA ARG A 8 4.46 -2.95 28.42
C ARG A 8 3.82 -2.45 27.13
N ASP A 9 4.55 -2.40 26.02
CA ASP A 9 4.01 -1.98 24.72
C ASP A 9 2.84 -2.89 24.27
N TRP A 10 2.89 -4.19 24.58
CA TRP A 10 1.78 -5.12 24.34
C TRP A 10 0.54 -4.82 25.19
N LEU A 11 0.73 -4.41 26.45
CA LEU A 11 -0.36 -4.03 27.35
C LEU A 11 -0.96 -2.67 26.95
N ASP A 12 -0.11 -1.70 26.61
CA ASP A 12 -0.52 -0.37 26.15
C ASP A 12 -1.28 -0.46 24.81
N GLY A 13 -0.93 -1.44 23.98
CA GLY A 13 -1.63 -1.76 22.74
C GLY A 13 -3.09 -2.14 22.90
N LEU A 14 -3.54 -2.61 24.08
CA LEU A 14 -4.92 -3.02 24.35
C LEU A 14 -5.91 -1.84 24.54
N HIS A 15 -5.47 -0.61 24.28
CA HIS A 15 -6.34 0.56 24.34
C HIS A 15 -7.40 0.55 23.20
N PRO A 16 -8.66 0.95 23.45
CA PRO A 16 -9.73 0.91 22.43
C PRO A 16 -9.44 1.75 21.17
N LYS A 17 -8.61 2.79 21.28
CA LYS A 17 -8.16 3.57 20.11
C LYS A 17 -7.24 2.77 19.18
N SER A 18 -6.55 1.75 19.68
CA SER A 18 -5.71 0.88 18.86
C SER A 18 -6.53 0.12 17.83
N VAL A 19 -7.78 -0.28 18.15
CA VAL A 19 -8.68 -0.95 17.19
C VAL A 19 -9.00 -0.05 16.00
N ALA A 20 -9.29 1.23 16.26
CA ALA A 20 -9.52 2.22 15.21
C ALA A 20 -8.26 2.43 14.35
N ALA A 21 -7.09 2.55 15.00
CA ALA A 21 -5.81 2.68 14.30
C ALA A 21 -5.47 1.44 13.45
N ILE A 22 -5.72 0.23 13.94
CA ILE A 22 -5.52 -1.02 13.20
C ILE A 22 -6.40 -1.05 11.95
N ALA A 23 -7.69 -0.74 12.10
CA ALA A 23 -8.62 -0.71 10.98
C ALA A 23 -8.21 0.32 9.92
N PHE A 24 -7.86 1.54 10.35
CA PHE A 24 -7.35 2.59 9.46
C PHE A 24 -6.07 2.15 8.74
N MET A 25 -5.06 1.72 9.49
CA MET A 25 -3.75 1.34 8.93
C MET A 25 -3.84 0.13 8.01
N TYR A 26 -4.75 -0.81 8.25
CA TYR A 26 -4.98 -1.94 7.36
C TYR A 26 -5.33 -1.47 5.94
N PHE A 27 -6.33 -0.58 5.79
CA PHE A 27 -6.71 -0.08 4.47
C PHE A 27 -5.65 0.86 3.87
N THR A 28 -4.98 1.66 4.70
CA THR A 28 -3.89 2.53 4.26
C THR A 28 -2.69 1.74 3.73
N CYS A 29 -2.33 0.60 4.35
CA CYS A 29 -1.26 -0.27 3.89
C CYS A 29 -1.68 -1.12 2.68
N LEU A 30 -2.93 -1.56 2.64
CA LEU A 30 -3.40 -2.47 1.61
C LEU A 30 -3.44 -1.80 0.24
N ALA A 31 -3.88 -0.53 0.18
CA ALA A 31 -4.00 0.22 -1.07
C ALA A 31 -2.69 0.27 -1.90
N PRO A 32 -1.53 0.70 -1.36
CA PRO A 32 -0.28 0.72 -2.12
C PRO A 32 0.23 -0.68 -2.44
N VAL A 33 0.02 -1.67 -1.56
CA VAL A 33 0.40 -3.08 -1.80
C VAL A 33 -0.33 -3.64 -3.01
N VAL A 34 -1.65 -3.40 -3.10
CA VAL A 34 -2.47 -3.82 -4.24
C VAL A 34 -2.08 -3.07 -5.51
N ALA A 35 -1.95 -1.74 -5.45
CA ALA A 35 -1.62 -0.92 -6.62
C ALA A 35 -0.28 -1.34 -7.24
N PHE A 36 0.78 -1.45 -6.43
CA PHE A 36 2.08 -1.87 -6.94
C PHE A 36 2.12 -3.34 -7.33
N GLY A 37 1.37 -4.21 -6.64
CA GLY A 37 1.23 -5.61 -7.02
C GLY A 37 0.55 -5.79 -8.39
N GLN A 38 -0.45 -4.96 -8.71
CA GLN A 38 -1.10 -4.96 -10.02
C GLN A 38 -0.16 -4.48 -11.12
N LEU A 39 0.50 -3.33 -10.91
CA LEU A 39 1.47 -2.79 -11.88
C LEU A 39 2.62 -3.76 -12.15
N THR A 40 3.14 -4.41 -11.09
CA THR A 40 4.21 -5.40 -11.23
C THR A 40 3.73 -6.65 -11.97
N GLY A 41 2.47 -7.07 -11.75
CA GLY A 41 1.87 -8.18 -12.49
C GLY A 41 1.79 -7.92 -13.99
N LEU A 42 1.44 -6.70 -14.38
CA LEU A 42 1.40 -6.29 -15.79
C LEU A 42 2.79 -6.29 -16.44
N VAL A 43 3.82 -5.83 -15.73
CA VAL A 43 5.20 -5.78 -16.27
C VAL A 43 5.86 -7.15 -16.31
N THR A 44 5.58 -8.02 -15.34
CA THR A 44 6.21 -9.34 -15.20
C THR A 44 5.43 -10.47 -15.88
N GLY A 45 4.36 -10.16 -16.61
CA GLY A 45 3.53 -11.18 -17.27
C GLY A 45 2.82 -12.11 -16.29
N GLY A 46 2.54 -11.64 -15.07
CA GLY A 46 1.86 -12.41 -14.03
C GLY A 46 2.75 -13.26 -13.13
N VAL A 47 4.09 -13.25 -13.31
CA VAL A 47 5.03 -13.98 -12.43
C VAL A 47 5.00 -13.42 -11.01
N LEU A 48 4.98 -12.09 -10.86
CA LEU A 48 4.80 -11.40 -9.58
C LEU A 48 3.52 -10.55 -9.61
N GLY A 49 2.48 -11.01 -8.92
CA GLY A 49 1.21 -10.30 -8.81
C GLY A 49 0.87 -9.81 -7.41
N VAL A 50 -0.34 -9.24 -7.28
CA VAL A 50 -0.95 -8.80 -6.00
C VAL A 50 -0.80 -9.81 -4.84
N PRO A 51 -1.02 -11.13 -5.02
CA PRO A 51 -0.96 -12.07 -3.90
C PRO A 51 0.43 -12.17 -3.26
N HIS A 52 1.48 -12.11 -4.08
CA HIS A 52 2.86 -12.17 -3.61
C HIS A 52 3.23 -10.91 -2.81
N PHE A 53 2.74 -9.75 -3.26
CA PHE A 53 2.92 -8.49 -2.55
C PHE A 53 2.17 -8.46 -1.22
N VAL A 54 0.94 -8.98 -1.16
CA VAL A 54 0.15 -9.08 0.08
C VAL A 54 0.84 -10.00 1.09
N VAL A 55 1.28 -11.18 0.67
CA VAL A 55 2.00 -12.12 1.56
C VAL A 55 3.32 -11.52 2.03
N SER A 56 4.08 -10.89 1.13
CA SER A 56 5.34 -10.24 1.48
C SER A 56 5.13 -9.11 2.51
N ALA A 57 4.15 -8.24 2.29
CA ALA A 57 3.83 -7.16 3.22
C ALA A 57 3.37 -7.68 4.59
N ALA A 58 2.56 -8.74 4.61
CA ALA A 58 2.09 -9.35 5.86
C ALA A 58 3.26 -9.97 6.66
N LEU A 59 4.10 -10.79 6.02
CA LEU A 59 5.24 -11.44 6.68
C LEU A 59 6.28 -10.41 7.15
N CYS A 60 6.63 -9.44 6.29
CA CYS A 60 7.57 -8.38 6.66
C CYS A 60 7.00 -7.50 7.78
N GLY A 61 5.71 -7.17 7.73
CA GLY A 61 5.03 -6.35 8.73
C GLY A 61 5.00 -7.02 10.11
N VAL A 62 4.67 -8.32 10.17
CA VAL A 62 4.69 -9.08 11.44
C VAL A 62 6.11 -9.23 11.96
N ALA A 63 7.06 -9.62 11.11
CA ALA A 63 8.46 -9.78 11.51
C ALA A 63 9.05 -8.46 12.05
N TYR A 64 8.78 -7.35 11.36
CA TYR A 64 9.23 -6.02 11.79
C TYR A 64 8.52 -5.56 13.05
N GLY A 65 7.20 -5.72 13.15
CA GLY A 65 6.44 -5.32 14.35
C GLY A 65 6.93 -6.03 15.62
N VAL A 66 7.35 -7.29 15.50
CA VAL A 66 7.87 -8.07 16.64
C VAL A 66 9.32 -7.73 16.97
N LEU A 67 10.17 -7.51 15.95
CA LEU A 67 11.63 -7.43 16.12
C LEU A 67 12.20 -5.99 16.08
N ALA A 68 11.44 -5.00 15.63
CA ALA A 68 11.95 -3.65 15.43
C ALA A 68 12.11 -2.85 16.73
N GLY A 69 13.16 -2.02 16.76
CA GLY A 69 13.35 -1.01 17.81
C GLY A 69 12.47 0.24 17.67
N GLN A 70 11.56 0.30 16.69
CA GLN A 70 10.52 1.32 16.56
C GLN A 70 9.35 0.76 15.73
N PRO A 71 8.33 0.15 16.37
CA PRO A 71 7.24 -0.53 15.67
C PRO A 71 6.22 0.42 15.01
N MET A 72 6.40 1.74 15.12
CA MET A 72 5.53 2.73 14.46
C MET A 72 5.81 2.88 12.96
N THR A 73 6.91 2.33 12.45
CA THR A 73 7.28 2.44 11.04
C THR A 73 6.45 1.47 10.20
N MET A 74 5.82 2.00 9.16
CA MET A 74 5.03 1.20 8.22
C MET A 74 5.92 0.72 7.07
N ILE A 75 5.86 -0.58 6.78
CA ILE A 75 6.61 -1.19 5.68
C ILE A 75 5.66 -1.49 4.54
N GLY A 76 6.02 -1.03 3.34
CA GLY A 76 5.27 -1.31 2.14
C GLY A 76 6.11 -1.13 0.88
N PRO A 77 5.64 -1.69 -0.24
CA PRO A 77 6.26 -1.47 -1.53
C PRO A 77 6.15 0.01 -1.92
N THR A 78 7.18 0.50 -2.60
CA THR A 78 7.27 1.89 -3.09
C THR A 78 7.51 1.91 -4.60
N GLY A 79 7.33 3.07 -5.24
CA GLY A 79 7.58 3.26 -6.67
C GLY A 79 9.02 2.90 -7.08
N LEU A 80 10.00 3.08 -6.18
CA LEU A 80 11.38 2.66 -6.42
C LEU A 80 11.53 1.13 -6.51
N THR A 81 10.77 0.40 -5.69
CA THR A 81 10.74 -1.06 -5.74
C THR A 81 10.16 -1.52 -7.08
N PHE A 82 9.07 -0.90 -7.53
CA PHE A 82 8.48 -1.16 -8.84
C PHE A 82 9.43 -0.85 -10.01
N ALA A 83 10.13 0.29 -9.96
CA ALA A 83 11.11 0.68 -10.96
C ALA A 83 12.27 -0.33 -11.04
N TYR A 84 12.77 -0.79 -9.89
CA TYR A 84 13.79 -1.83 -9.82
C TYR A 84 13.32 -3.15 -10.45
N VAL A 85 12.15 -3.65 -10.06
CA VAL A 85 11.61 -4.90 -10.60
C VAL A 85 11.39 -4.81 -12.12
N SER A 86 10.89 -3.67 -12.60
CA SER A 86 10.69 -3.42 -14.03
C SER A 86 12.02 -3.41 -14.81
N ALA A 87 13.06 -2.80 -14.26
CA ALA A 87 14.39 -2.80 -14.87
C ALA A 87 15.00 -4.21 -14.87
N LEU A 88 14.85 -4.96 -13.78
CA LEU A 88 15.33 -6.34 -13.67
C LEU A 88 14.64 -7.26 -14.68
N GLN A 89 13.32 -7.11 -14.87
CA GLN A 89 12.58 -7.87 -15.87
C GLN A 89 13.06 -7.59 -17.29
N ARG A 90 13.34 -6.32 -17.63
CA ARG A 90 13.91 -5.95 -18.94
C ARG A 90 15.31 -6.53 -19.15
N LEU A 91 16.13 -6.57 -18.09
CA LEU A 91 17.45 -7.20 -18.13
C LEU A 91 17.34 -8.71 -18.36
N CYS A 92 16.43 -9.38 -17.65
CA CYS A 92 16.19 -10.82 -17.83
C CYS A 92 15.70 -11.13 -19.25
N ALA A 93 14.79 -10.31 -19.79
CA ALA A 93 14.26 -10.47 -21.13
C ALA A 93 15.33 -10.31 -22.23
N SER A 94 16.30 -9.41 -22.04
CA SER A 94 17.41 -9.20 -22.99
C SER A 94 18.53 -10.22 -22.85
N SER A 95 18.78 -10.72 -21.64
CA SER A 95 19.88 -11.66 -21.35
C SER A 95 19.46 -13.14 -21.39
N GLY A 96 18.15 -13.42 -21.47
CA GLY A 96 17.60 -14.77 -21.39
C GLY A 96 17.72 -15.42 -20.00
N TRP A 97 17.94 -14.64 -18.95
CA TRP A 97 18.14 -15.17 -17.59
C TRP A 97 16.80 -15.38 -16.86
N PRO A 98 16.69 -16.41 -16.01
CA PRO A 98 15.47 -16.67 -15.25
C PRO A 98 15.22 -15.57 -14.22
N PHE A 99 14.11 -14.82 -14.39
CA PHE A 99 13.76 -13.67 -13.58
C PHE A 99 13.69 -13.98 -12.08
N LEU A 100 12.97 -15.04 -11.69
CA LEU A 100 12.73 -15.35 -10.28
C LEU A 100 14.03 -15.72 -9.55
N SER A 101 14.92 -16.47 -10.20
CA SER A 101 16.22 -16.83 -9.64
C SER A 101 17.13 -15.61 -9.49
N LEU A 102 17.17 -14.73 -10.48
CA LEU A 102 17.95 -13.49 -10.41
C LEU A 102 17.41 -12.57 -9.31
N TYR A 103 16.09 -12.43 -9.21
CA TYR A 103 15.42 -11.64 -8.18
C TYR A 103 15.68 -12.17 -6.77
N ALA A 104 15.71 -13.49 -6.59
CA ALA A 104 16.09 -14.10 -5.31
C ALA A 104 17.55 -13.82 -4.96
N TRP A 105 18.47 -13.95 -5.92
CA TRP A 105 19.90 -13.70 -5.70
C TRP A 105 20.19 -12.24 -5.34
N THR A 106 19.55 -11.28 -6.03
CA THR A 106 19.73 -9.87 -5.69
C THR A 106 19.21 -9.55 -4.28
N GLY A 107 18.10 -10.18 -3.87
CA GLY A 107 17.59 -10.10 -2.50
C GLY A 107 18.56 -10.66 -1.46
N LEU A 108 19.17 -11.82 -1.72
CA LEU A 108 20.18 -12.43 -0.84
C LEU A 108 21.40 -11.52 -0.66
N TRP A 109 21.97 -11.00 -1.76
CA TRP A 109 23.08 -10.06 -1.70
C TRP A 109 22.70 -8.76 -0.97
N CYS A 110 21.51 -8.23 -1.22
CA CYS A 110 21.02 -7.05 -0.52
C CYS A 110 20.96 -7.29 0.99
N SER A 111 20.42 -8.43 1.43
CA SER A 111 20.36 -8.78 2.86
C SER A 111 21.73 -8.93 3.51
N ALA A 112 22.70 -9.54 2.79
CA ALA A 112 24.07 -9.70 3.26
C ALA A 112 24.76 -8.33 3.42
N LEU A 113 24.65 -7.47 2.41
CA LEU A 113 25.23 -6.13 2.45
C LEU A 113 24.60 -5.29 3.57
N LEU A 114 23.28 -5.28 3.70
CA LEU A 114 22.60 -4.54 4.78
C LEU A 114 23.04 -5.02 6.17
N THR A 115 23.24 -6.33 6.35
CA THR A 115 23.74 -6.90 7.61
C THR A 115 25.17 -6.43 7.91
N LEU A 116 26.05 -6.42 6.90
CA LEU A 116 27.41 -5.91 7.03
C LEU A 116 27.45 -4.42 7.37
N LEU A 117 26.63 -3.61 6.69
CA LEU A 117 26.48 -2.18 6.97
C LEU A 117 25.95 -1.92 8.39
N ALA A 118 25.00 -2.73 8.86
CA ALA A 118 24.48 -2.65 10.22
C ALA A 118 25.56 -2.97 11.26
N CYS A 119 26.31 -4.06 11.06
CA CYS A 119 27.43 -4.42 11.93
C CYS A 119 28.55 -3.36 11.91
N GLY A 120 28.77 -2.73 10.75
CA GLY A 120 29.75 -1.64 10.56
C GLY A 120 29.30 -0.27 11.09
N GLY A 121 28.13 -0.16 11.71
CA GLY A 121 27.66 1.10 12.31
C GLY A 121 27.24 2.18 11.30
N ALA A 122 26.92 1.80 10.06
CA ALA A 122 26.55 2.74 9.00
C ALA A 122 25.30 3.57 9.32
N CYS A 123 24.49 3.16 10.30
CA CYS A 123 23.39 3.97 10.83
C CYS A 123 23.82 5.38 11.28
N GLY A 124 25.10 5.60 11.61
CA GLY A 124 25.65 6.92 11.91
C GLY A 124 25.54 7.92 10.74
N LEU A 125 25.49 7.44 9.49
CA LEU A 125 25.36 8.29 8.30
C LEU A 125 24.00 9.01 8.24
N VAL A 126 22.99 8.52 8.96
CA VAL A 126 21.68 9.20 9.05
C VAL A 126 21.83 10.62 9.59
N ARG A 127 22.87 10.92 10.37
CA ARG A 127 23.16 12.28 10.86
C ARG A 127 23.50 13.29 9.75
N LEU A 128 23.89 12.81 8.56
CA LEU A 128 24.15 13.65 7.40
C LEU A 128 22.84 14.05 6.68
N VAL A 129 21.75 13.33 6.92
CA VAL A 129 20.45 13.63 6.34
C VAL A 129 19.87 14.85 7.05
N THR A 130 19.67 15.92 6.27
CA THR A 130 19.09 17.16 6.79
C THR A 130 17.57 17.14 6.64
N ARG A 131 16.89 18.01 7.38
CA ARG A 131 15.43 18.23 7.26
C ARG A 131 15.01 18.56 5.82
N PHE A 132 15.83 19.31 5.08
CA PHE A 132 15.54 19.61 3.68
C PHE A 132 15.49 18.34 2.82
N THR A 133 16.46 17.43 3.00
CA THR A 133 16.49 16.15 2.29
C THR A 133 15.27 15.29 2.64
N ASP A 134 14.88 15.28 3.91
CA ASP A 134 13.69 14.55 4.39
C ASP A 134 12.39 15.12 3.79
N ASP A 135 12.22 16.45 3.80
CA ASP A 135 11.05 17.11 3.20
C ASP A 135 10.97 16.85 1.67
N VAL A 136 12.11 16.91 0.96
CA VAL A 136 12.17 16.59 -0.48
C VAL A 136 11.83 15.13 -0.74
N PHE A 137 12.35 14.21 0.09
CA PHE A 137 12.07 12.78 -0.04
C PHE A 137 10.59 12.45 0.21
N ASN A 138 9.99 13.05 1.24
CA ASN A 138 8.56 12.95 1.51
C ASN A 138 7.72 13.51 0.35
N GLY A 139 8.13 14.65 -0.23
CA GLY A 139 7.52 15.21 -1.44
C GLY A 139 7.56 14.25 -2.63
N LEU A 140 8.70 13.56 -2.84
CA LEU A 140 8.83 12.55 -3.89
C LEU A 140 7.87 11.37 -3.66
N ILE A 141 7.76 10.86 -2.43
CA ILE A 141 6.83 9.77 -2.10
C ILE A 141 5.39 10.19 -2.44
N VAL A 142 4.96 11.37 -1.98
CA VAL A 142 3.61 11.89 -2.26
C VAL A 142 3.36 12.01 -3.76
N LEU A 143 4.33 12.54 -4.52
CA LEU A 143 4.22 12.67 -5.97
C LEU A 143 4.08 11.30 -6.66
N THR A 144 4.84 10.29 -6.23
CA THR A 144 4.74 8.93 -6.80
C THR A 144 3.40 8.26 -6.50
N PHE A 145 2.85 8.43 -5.29
CA PHE A 145 1.52 7.90 -4.97
C PHE A 145 0.42 8.60 -5.78
N LEU A 146 0.51 9.92 -5.93
CA LEU A 146 -0.46 10.68 -6.74
C LEU A 146 -0.39 10.27 -8.22
N ALA A 147 0.81 10.13 -8.78
CA ALA A 147 0.99 9.66 -10.15
C ALA A 147 0.41 8.26 -10.36
N THR A 148 0.64 7.34 -9.40
CA THR A 148 0.08 5.98 -9.43
C THR A 148 -1.45 5.99 -9.35
N ALA A 149 -2.03 6.82 -8.49
CA ALA A 149 -3.48 6.97 -8.39
C ALA A 149 -4.09 7.48 -9.72
N CYS A 150 -3.47 8.49 -10.34
CA CYS A 150 -3.89 8.99 -11.64
C CYS A 150 -3.78 7.92 -12.73
N GLN A 151 -2.69 7.15 -12.77
CA GLN A 151 -2.52 6.05 -13.73
C GLN A 151 -3.60 4.98 -13.57
N ASN A 152 -3.93 4.59 -12.34
CA ASN A 152 -4.98 3.60 -12.07
C ASN A 152 -6.37 4.06 -12.51
N ILE A 153 -6.67 5.36 -12.40
CA ILE A 153 -7.94 5.93 -12.87
C ILE A 153 -7.95 6.07 -14.39
N LEU A 154 -6.85 6.49 -15.01
CA LEU A 154 -6.78 6.82 -16.44
C LEU A 154 -6.55 5.59 -17.35
N ALA A 155 -5.84 4.57 -16.89
CA ALA A 155 -5.52 3.39 -17.70
C ALA A 155 -6.77 2.67 -18.24
N PRO A 156 -7.86 2.46 -17.46
CA PRO A 156 -9.11 1.90 -17.98
C PRO A 156 -9.75 2.73 -19.09
N PHE A 157 -9.63 4.06 -19.07
CA PHE A 157 -10.16 4.91 -20.15
C PHE A 157 -9.39 4.76 -21.46
N ALA A 158 -8.09 4.47 -21.39
CA ALA A 158 -7.26 4.24 -22.57
C ALA A 158 -7.50 2.84 -23.18
N LEU A 159 -7.90 1.87 -22.35
CA LEU A 159 -8.18 0.49 -22.77
C LEU A 159 -9.65 0.29 -23.19
N ALA A 160 -10.56 1.16 -22.76
CA ALA A 160 -11.96 1.12 -23.15
C ALA A 160 -12.14 1.47 -24.63
N GLY A 161 -12.96 0.68 -25.33
CA GLY A 161 -13.36 0.93 -26.71
C GLY A 161 -14.36 2.10 -26.84
N ALA A 162 -15.39 1.95 -27.67
CA ALA A 162 -16.43 2.98 -27.82
C ALA A 162 -17.21 3.20 -26.51
N ASP A 163 -17.43 2.12 -25.74
CA ASP A 163 -18.21 2.14 -24.51
C ASP A 163 -17.32 2.51 -23.31
N LYS A 164 -17.47 3.75 -22.83
CA LYS A 164 -16.72 4.31 -21.68
C LYS A 164 -17.51 4.27 -20.37
N THR A 165 -18.67 3.62 -20.34
CA THR A 165 -19.56 3.60 -19.17
C THR A 165 -18.87 3.02 -17.93
N ALA A 166 -18.14 1.91 -18.08
CA ALA A 166 -17.41 1.28 -16.98
C ALA A 166 -16.32 2.18 -16.35
N PRO A 167 -15.35 2.72 -17.11
CA PRO A 167 -14.33 3.58 -16.52
C PRO A 167 -14.90 4.88 -15.94
N PHE A 168 -16.01 5.41 -16.46
CA PHE A 168 -16.71 6.55 -15.84
C PHE A 168 -17.30 6.21 -14.47
N VAL A 169 -17.94 5.04 -14.34
CA VAL A 169 -18.48 4.57 -13.05
C VAL A 169 -17.35 4.33 -12.05
N ASP A 170 -16.26 3.69 -12.47
CA ASP A 170 -15.08 3.46 -11.63
C ASP A 170 -14.45 4.78 -11.14
N ALA A 171 -14.30 5.76 -12.04
CA ALA A 171 -13.79 7.08 -11.68
C ALA A 171 -14.73 7.83 -10.73
N ALA A 172 -16.05 7.73 -10.93
CA ALA A 172 -17.04 8.36 -10.05
C ALA A 172 -17.00 7.75 -8.64
N ILE A 173 -16.89 6.41 -8.53
CA ILE A 173 -16.75 5.72 -7.26
C ILE A 173 -15.43 6.11 -6.57
N ALA A 174 -14.32 6.16 -7.31
CA ALA A 174 -13.01 6.55 -6.78
C ALA A 174 -13.03 8.00 -6.23
N LEU A 175 -13.52 8.96 -7.01
CA LEU A 175 -13.63 10.36 -6.59
C LEU A 175 -14.65 10.54 -5.45
N GLY A 176 -15.77 9.83 -5.48
CA GLY A 176 -16.75 9.82 -4.40
C GLY A 176 -16.16 9.28 -3.09
N THR A 177 -15.36 8.21 -3.15
CA THR A 177 -14.65 7.66 -2.00
C THR A 177 -13.66 8.67 -1.43
N PHE A 178 -12.89 9.33 -2.28
CA PHE A 178 -11.96 10.38 -1.86
C PHE A 178 -12.68 11.57 -1.22
N GLY A 179 -13.76 12.04 -1.82
CA GLY A 179 -14.59 13.13 -1.28
C GLY A 179 -15.20 12.77 0.08
N LEU A 180 -15.72 11.54 0.23
CA LEU A 180 -16.28 11.07 1.49
C LEU A 180 -15.22 10.91 2.58
N ALA A 181 -14.04 10.35 2.23
CA ALA A 181 -12.94 10.19 3.18
C ALA A 181 -12.40 11.56 3.65
N THR A 182 -12.27 12.54 2.75
CA THR A 182 -11.84 13.90 3.10
C THR A 182 -12.89 14.62 3.93
N ALA A 183 -14.18 14.46 3.64
CA ALA A 183 -15.27 14.99 4.47
C ALA A 183 -15.28 14.39 5.89
N CYS A 184 -15.09 13.07 6.01
CA CYS A 184 -14.97 12.41 7.30
C CYS A 184 -13.73 12.87 8.08
N GLY A 185 -12.59 13.07 7.40
CA GLY A 185 -11.39 13.66 8.02
C GLY A 185 -11.61 15.09 8.49
N ALA A 186 -12.31 15.90 7.69
CA ALA A 186 -12.69 17.27 8.04
C ALA A 186 -13.71 17.33 9.20
N ALA A 187 -14.42 16.24 9.49
CA ALA A 187 -15.29 16.16 10.65
C ALA A 187 -14.54 16.51 11.94
N ARG A 188 -13.22 16.21 12.04
CA ARG A 188 -12.36 16.50 13.19
C ARG A 188 -12.35 17.98 13.63
N SER A 189 -12.57 18.92 12.71
CA SER A 189 -12.64 20.36 13.01
C SER A 189 -14.07 20.91 13.08
N MET A 190 -15.11 20.09 12.81
CA MET A 190 -16.49 20.56 12.81
C MET A 190 -16.97 20.91 14.23
N PRO A 191 -17.55 22.11 14.44
CA PRO A 191 -18.04 22.55 15.75
C PRO A 191 -19.40 21.94 16.12
N TYR A 192 -20.18 21.47 15.14
CA TYR A 192 -21.55 20.97 15.34
C TYR A 192 -21.63 19.53 15.85
N LEU A 193 -20.52 18.78 15.89
CA LEU A 193 -20.49 17.38 16.31
C LEU A 193 -19.94 17.23 17.74
N VAL A 194 -20.54 16.32 18.50
CA VAL A 194 -20.05 15.93 19.83
C VAL A 194 -18.64 15.33 19.71
N ALA A 195 -17.73 15.68 20.64
CA ALA A 195 -16.31 15.33 20.58
C ALA A 195 -16.03 13.82 20.36
N ARG A 196 -16.85 12.93 20.97
CA ARG A 196 -16.73 11.48 20.77
C ARG A 196 -17.08 11.05 19.34
N VAL A 197 -18.20 11.54 18.82
CA VAL A 197 -18.66 11.24 17.45
C VAL A 197 -17.67 11.78 16.42
N ARG A 198 -17.15 12.98 16.66
CA ARG A 198 -16.13 13.62 15.83
C ARG A 198 -14.82 12.83 15.75
N ALA A 199 -14.35 12.31 16.89
CA ALA A 199 -13.16 11.48 16.95
C ALA A 199 -13.35 10.17 16.17
N VAL A 200 -14.47 9.47 16.42
CA VAL A 200 -14.79 8.21 15.73
C VAL A 200 -14.92 8.42 14.21
N LEU A 201 -15.63 9.46 13.78
CA LEU A 201 -15.84 9.72 12.34
C LEU A 201 -14.52 10.07 11.62
N ALA A 202 -13.65 10.83 12.28
CA ALA A 202 -12.33 11.17 11.73
C ALA A 202 -11.37 9.97 11.72
N ASP A 203 -11.40 9.13 12.76
CA ASP A 203 -10.48 8.00 12.90
C ASP A 203 -10.86 6.84 11.95
N PHE A 204 -12.16 6.63 11.69
CA PHE A 204 -12.66 5.60 10.77
C PHE A 204 -12.96 6.13 9.36
N GLY A 205 -12.62 7.39 9.04
CA GLY A 205 -13.03 8.06 7.80
C GLY A 205 -12.77 7.27 6.51
N PRO A 206 -11.53 6.81 6.24
CA PRO A 206 -11.25 5.98 5.07
C PRO A 206 -11.97 4.64 5.08
N VAL A 207 -12.15 4.02 6.25
CA VAL A 207 -12.85 2.73 6.39
C VAL A 207 -14.32 2.90 6.01
N ILE A 208 -14.96 3.93 6.55
CA ILE A 208 -16.36 4.28 6.26
C ILE A 208 -16.51 4.62 4.77
N ALA A 209 -15.58 5.38 4.20
CA ALA A 209 -15.61 5.75 2.80
C ALA A 209 -15.50 4.53 1.88
N ILE A 210 -14.56 3.61 2.15
CA ILE A 210 -14.38 2.37 1.38
C ILE A 210 -15.62 1.48 1.52
N ALA A 211 -16.16 1.33 2.74
CA ALA A 211 -17.36 0.52 2.97
C ALA A 211 -18.58 1.09 2.22
N ALA A 212 -18.81 2.40 2.30
CA ALA A 212 -19.89 3.08 1.60
C ALA A 212 -19.75 2.97 0.08
N ALA A 213 -18.54 3.15 -0.45
CA ALA A 213 -18.25 3.02 -1.88
C ALA A 213 -18.45 1.57 -2.37
N THR A 214 -18.04 0.58 -1.57
CA THR A 214 -18.23 -0.84 -1.90
C THR A 214 -19.71 -1.20 -1.91
N LEU A 215 -20.51 -0.67 -0.97
CA LEU A 215 -21.96 -0.86 -0.94
C LEU A 215 -22.64 -0.18 -2.13
N ALA A 216 -22.20 1.03 -2.51
CA ALA A 216 -22.71 1.73 -3.68
C ALA A 216 -22.42 0.95 -4.97
N ALA A 217 -21.18 0.42 -5.12
CA ALA A 217 -20.78 -0.40 -6.26
C ALA A 217 -21.59 -1.71 -6.36
N ARG A 218 -21.92 -2.33 -5.21
CA ARG A 218 -22.69 -3.58 -5.11
C ARG A 218 -24.21 -3.37 -5.15
N SER A 219 -24.68 -2.12 -5.16
CA SER A 219 -26.11 -1.83 -5.19
C SER A 219 -26.74 -2.31 -6.51
N PRO A 220 -27.99 -2.81 -6.50
CA PRO A 220 -28.64 -3.36 -7.69
C PRO A 220 -28.77 -2.32 -8.83
N SER A 221 -28.79 -1.03 -8.49
CA SER A 221 -28.82 0.09 -9.44
C SER A 221 -27.54 0.23 -10.26
N VAL A 222 -26.38 -0.14 -9.69
CA VAL A 222 -25.06 -0.04 -10.35
C VAL A 222 -24.64 -1.39 -10.92
N ALA A 223 -24.77 -2.46 -10.13
CA ALA A 223 -24.43 -3.82 -10.53
C ALA A 223 -25.31 -4.36 -11.68
N GLY A 224 -26.52 -3.80 -11.86
CA GLY A 224 -27.40 -4.13 -12.99
C GLY A 224 -27.00 -3.46 -14.32
N VAL A 225 -26.10 -2.47 -14.30
CA VAL A 225 -25.74 -1.65 -15.47
C VAL A 225 -24.26 -1.83 -15.85
N VAL A 226 -23.37 -1.99 -14.87
CA VAL A 226 -21.93 -2.17 -15.07
C VAL A 226 -21.39 -3.16 -14.03
N ASP A 227 -20.65 -4.17 -14.47
CA ASP A 227 -19.88 -5.02 -13.55
C ASP A 227 -18.61 -4.28 -13.12
N VAL A 228 -18.64 -3.72 -11.91
CA VAL A 228 -17.50 -3.02 -11.30
C VAL A 228 -16.49 -4.07 -10.86
N GLY A 229 -15.29 -4.05 -11.46
CA GLY A 229 -14.22 -5.00 -11.20
C GLY A 229 -13.83 -5.03 -9.72
N GLY A 230 -14.05 -6.17 -9.07
CA GLY A 230 -13.61 -6.41 -7.69
C GLY A 230 -12.12 -6.77 -7.62
N LEU A 231 -11.53 -6.66 -6.43
CA LEU A 231 -10.19 -7.16 -6.19
C LEU A 231 -10.18 -8.70 -6.34
N SER A 232 -9.48 -9.20 -7.36
CA SER A 232 -9.35 -10.63 -7.61
C SER A 232 -8.35 -11.26 -6.64
N VAL A 233 -8.85 -11.77 -5.53
CA VAL A 233 -8.05 -12.62 -4.63
C VAL A 233 -8.02 -14.03 -5.22
N PRO A 234 -6.84 -14.60 -5.54
CA PRO A 234 -6.78 -15.94 -6.11
C PRO A 234 -7.21 -16.98 -5.05
N ALA A 235 -7.98 -17.97 -5.48
CA ALA A 235 -8.40 -19.09 -4.63
C ALA A 235 -7.23 -20.00 -4.20
N SER A 236 -6.10 -19.93 -4.90
CA SER A 236 -4.89 -20.69 -4.62
C SER A 236 -3.64 -19.90 -4.98
N PHE A 237 -2.59 -20.01 -4.16
CA PHE A 237 -1.26 -19.53 -4.54
C PHE A 237 -0.66 -20.47 -5.60
N SER A 238 -0.69 -20.07 -6.88
CA SER A 238 0.13 -20.72 -7.90
C SER A 238 1.37 -19.89 -8.15
N LEU A 239 2.54 -20.50 -8.01
CA LEU A 239 3.77 -19.95 -8.59
C LEU A 239 3.57 -19.87 -10.11
N GLY A 240 3.88 -18.72 -10.72
CA GLY A 240 3.88 -18.59 -12.17
C GLY A 240 4.75 -19.70 -12.77
N ARG A 241 4.18 -20.47 -13.71
CA ARG A 241 4.97 -21.49 -14.43
C ARG A 241 6.13 -20.78 -15.17
N PRO A 242 7.33 -21.38 -15.19
CA PRO A 242 8.47 -20.85 -15.93
C PRO A 242 8.18 -20.72 -17.42
#